data_AF-A0A8K0AFL0-F1
#
_entry.id   AF-A0A8K0AFL0-F1
#
_cell.length_a   1.000
_cell.length_b   1.000
_cell.length_c   1.000
_cell.angle_alpha   90.00
_cell.angle_beta   90.00
_cell.angle_gamma   90.00
#
_symmetry.space_group_name_H-M   'P 1'
#
loop_
_entity.id
_entity.type
_entity.pdbx_description
1 polymer ?
#
loop_
_entity_poly.entity_id
_entity_poly.type
_entity_poly.pdbx_seq_one_letter_code
_entity_poly.pdbx_strand_id
1 'polypeptide(L)'
;MSIGSNIPTWFWSTGGLHEGQEPFLEFLQDLSDTSVVPYVISISYGDHERTLSVEYMKRINVEFQKAGVRGLTIVFASGDDGAGCHRFEDESYTFEPDFPASSPYVTTVGGTTFTDVFTDTNEKGNDISGGGFSNVFPSPKYQKEAVASYLKNVTLPDAKYFNPTNRAYPDISAMSDDFWIIINRLLMNVAGTSVCFSFQN
;
A
#
# COMPACT_ATOMS: atom_id res chain seq x y z
N MET A 1 7.41 8.91 -14.39
CA MET A 1 8.52 8.84 -15.36
C MET A 1 9.74 9.68 -14.93
N SER A 2 9.70 10.35 -13.79
CA SER A 2 10.81 11.18 -13.28
C SER A 2 12.02 10.35 -12.82
N ILE A 3 11.79 9.41 -11.91
CA ILE A 3 12.86 8.58 -11.32
C ILE A 3 13.16 7.35 -12.20
N GLY A 4 12.12 6.72 -12.74
CA GLY A 4 12.20 5.72 -13.81
C GLY A 4 12.22 6.35 -15.20
N SER A 5 13.12 7.31 -15.41
CA SER A 5 13.16 8.07 -16.67
C SER A 5 13.58 7.22 -17.87
N ASN A 6 13.03 7.54 -19.04
CA ASN A 6 13.35 6.88 -20.31
C ASN A 6 13.01 5.37 -20.33
N ILE A 7 12.04 4.94 -19.51
CA ILE A 7 11.47 3.60 -19.52
C ILE A 7 10.03 3.68 -20.05
N PRO A 8 9.62 2.83 -21.03
CA PRO A 8 8.24 2.81 -21.51
C PRO A 8 7.25 2.62 -20.35
N THR A 9 6.31 3.56 -20.21
CA THR A 9 5.34 3.59 -19.11
C THR A 9 3.94 3.44 -19.67
N TRP A 10 3.16 2.54 -19.08
CA TRP A 10 1.76 2.31 -19.45
C TRP A 10 0.86 2.92 -18.38
N PHE A 11 -0.28 3.45 -18.82
CA PHE A 11 -1.35 3.88 -17.93
C PHE A 11 -2.54 2.96 -18.15
N TRP A 12 -2.95 2.25 -17.10
CA TRP A 12 -4.12 1.38 -17.12
C TRP A 12 -5.24 2.06 -16.35
N SER A 13 -6.39 2.26 -16.99
CA SER A 13 -7.59 2.80 -16.36
C SER A 13 -8.76 1.92 -16.72
N THR A 14 -9.39 1.35 -15.70
CA THR A 14 -10.69 0.68 -15.80
C THR A 14 -11.74 1.70 -15.37
N GLY A 15 -12.51 2.20 -16.33
CA GLY A 15 -13.52 3.23 -16.05
C GLY A 15 -14.82 2.64 -15.52
N GLY A 16 -15.50 3.36 -14.64
CA GLY A 16 -16.86 3.02 -14.16
C GLY A 16 -16.90 2.36 -12.79
N LEU A 17 -18.07 2.43 -12.15
CA LEU A 17 -18.40 1.65 -10.96
C LEU A 17 -19.23 0.44 -11.39
N HIS A 18 -18.82 -0.76 -10.98
CA HIS A 18 -19.61 -1.97 -11.18
C HIS A 18 -20.06 -2.47 -9.80
N GLU A 19 -21.38 -2.42 -9.54
CA GLU A 19 -22.00 -2.88 -8.28
C GLU A 19 -21.49 -2.18 -7.01
N GLY A 20 -21.04 -0.93 -7.12
CA GLY A 20 -20.60 -0.12 -5.97
C GLY A 20 -19.15 -0.34 -5.55
N GLN A 21 -18.39 -1.16 -6.28
CA GLN A 21 -16.95 -1.26 -6.16
C GLN A 21 -16.28 -0.81 -7.45
N GLU A 22 -15.06 -0.29 -7.34
CA GLU A 22 -14.21 -0.10 -8.51
C GLU A 22 -13.84 -1.48 -9.09
N PRO A 23 -13.69 -1.60 -10.42
CA PRO A 23 -13.36 -2.85 -11.10
C PRO A 23 -11.89 -3.27 -10.90
N PHE A 24 -11.42 -3.31 -9.65
CA PHE A 24 -10.06 -3.67 -9.29
C PHE A 24 -9.77 -5.15 -9.59
N LEU A 25 -10.74 -6.04 -9.36
CA LEU A 25 -10.62 -7.45 -9.75
C LEU A 25 -10.53 -7.61 -11.28
N GLU A 26 -11.30 -6.84 -12.04
CA GLU A 26 -11.28 -6.87 -13.51
C GLU A 26 -9.90 -6.45 -14.02
N PHE A 27 -9.32 -5.37 -13.49
CA PHE A 27 -7.95 -4.98 -13.79
C PHE A 27 -6.93 -6.13 -13.58
N LEU A 28 -7.04 -6.87 -12.48
CA LEU A 28 -6.14 -7.99 -12.20
C LEU A 28 -6.38 -9.21 -13.12
N GLN A 29 -7.62 -9.43 -13.53
CA GLN A 29 -7.97 -10.46 -14.51
C GLN A 29 -7.42 -10.09 -15.89
N ASP A 30 -7.62 -8.86 -16.34
CA ASP A 30 -7.08 -8.37 -17.61
C ASP A 30 -5.55 -8.40 -17.62
N LEU A 31 -4.91 -8.04 -16.51
CA LEU A 31 -3.47 -8.16 -16.34
C LEU A 31 -3.03 -9.60 -16.60
N SER A 32 -3.75 -10.58 -16.05
CA SER A 32 -3.47 -12.01 -16.22
C SER A 32 -3.68 -12.50 -17.65
N ASP A 33 -4.68 -11.96 -18.34
CA ASP A 33 -5.05 -12.36 -19.71
C ASP A 33 -4.17 -11.68 -20.77
N THR A 34 -3.47 -10.61 -20.41
CA THR A 34 -2.55 -9.90 -21.30
C THR A 34 -1.17 -10.55 -21.29
N SER A 35 -0.69 -11.02 -22.45
CA SER A 35 0.57 -11.77 -22.57
C SER A 35 1.82 -10.93 -22.27
N VAL A 36 1.87 -9.69 -22.77
CA VAL A 36 2.99 -8.76 -22.57
C VAL A 36 2.52 -7.57 -21.74
N VAL A 37 3.08 -7.43 -20.54
CA VAL A 37 2.75 -6.38 -19.58
C VAL A 37 4.04 -5.80 -18.99
N PRO A 38 4.03 -4.57 -18.43
CA PRO A 38 5.18 -4.02 -17.72
C PRO A 38 5.61 -4.92 -16.56
N TYR A 39 6.92 -5.02 -16.32
CA TYR A 39 7.47 -5.83 -15.22
C TYR A 39 7.18 -5.24 -13.84
N VAL A 40 6.99 -3.93 -13.75
CA VAL A 40 6.69 -3.21 -12.50
C VAL A 40 5.34 -2.55 -12.64
N ILE A 41 4.44 -2.87 -11.71
CA ILE A 41 3.06 -2.39 -11.68
C ILE A 41 2.88 -1.61 -10.38
N SER A 42 2.60 -0.32 -10.52
CA SER A 42 2.42 0.61 -9.42
C SER A 42 0.94 0.93 -9.26
N ILE A 43 0.37 0.65 -8.09
CA ILE A 43 -1.07 0.80 -7.84
C ILE A 43 -1.32 1.64 -6.59
N SER A 44 -2.13 2.68 -6.76
CA SER A 44 -2.62 3.51 -5.67
C SER A 44 -4.12 3.26 -5.50
N TYR A 45 -4.45 2.19 -4.78
CA TYR A 45 -5.80 1.74 -4.49
C TYR A 45 -5.80 1.05 -3.13
N GLY A 46 -6.86 1.27 -2.34
CA GLY A 46 -7.02 0.62 -1.05
C GLY A 46 -8.44 0.76 -0.53
N ASP A 47 -8.92 -0.30 0.12
CA ASP A 47 -10.10 -0.33 0.97
C ASP A 47 -9.66 -0.78 2.37
N HIS A 48 -10.39 -0.38 3.41
CA HIS A 48 -10.16 -0.95 4.73
C HIS A 48 -10.39 -2.47 4.70
N GLU A 49 -9.43 -3.25 5.21
CA GLU A 49 -9.47 -4.72 5.13
C GLU A 49 -10.75 -5.31 5.74
N ARG A 50 -11.32 -4.62 6.74
CA ARG A 50 -12.55 -5.00 7.43
C ARG A 50 -13.81 -4.92 6.56
N THR A 51 -13.85 -4.03 5.57
CA THR A 51 -15.05 -3.82 4.73
C THR A 51 -15.17 -4.87 3.62
N LEU A 52 -14.11 -5.64 3.38
CA LEU A 52 -14.06 -6.66 2.34
C LEU A 52 -14.36 -8.06 2.88
N SER A 53 -14.97 -8.91 2.05
CA SER A 53 -15.10 -10.33 2.40
C SER A 53 -13.74 -11.03 2.33
N VAL A 54 -13.52 -11.99 3.22
CA VAL A 54 -12.29 -12.80 3.25
C VAL A 54 -12.13 -13.57 1.93
N GLU A 55 -13.23 -14.00 1.34
CA GLU A 55 -13.27 -14.69 0.04
C GLU A 55 -12.79 -13.78 -1.09
N TYR A 56 -13.24 -12.52 -1.13
CA TYR A 56 -12.77 -11.55 -2.10
C TYR A 56 -11.27 -11.27 -1.96
N MET A 57 -10.80 -10.99 -0.75
CA MET A 57 -9.38 -10.72 -0.53
C MET A 57 -8.50 -11.94 -0.84
N LYS A 58 -8.96 -13.16 -0.54
CA LYS A 58 -8.29 -14.39 -0.96
C LYS A 58 -8.26 -14.52 -2.48
N ARG A 59 -9.35 -14.19 -3.18
CA ARG A 59 -9.38 -14.20 -4.65
C ARG A 59 -8.38 -13.20 -5.23
N ILE A 60 -8.36 -11.97 -4.73
CA ILE A 60 -7.38 -10.95 -5.13
C ILE A 60 -5.95 -11.44 -4.90
N ASN A 61 -5.67 -12.08 -3.75
CA ASN A 61 -4.35 -12.67 -3.48
C ASN A 61 -3.97 -13.79 -4.45
N VAL A 62 -4.92 -14.53 -5.02
CA VAL A 62 -4.62 -15.49 -6.10
C VAL A 62 -4.16 -14.75 -7.35
N GLU A 63 -4.76 -13.62 -7.68
CA GLU A 63 -4.33 -12.81 -8.83
C GLU A 63 -2.92 -12.21 -8.62
N PHE A 64 -2.59 -11.75 -7.40
CA PHE A 64 -1.22 -11.34 -7.08
C PHE A 64 -0.21 -12.49 -7.17
N GLN A 65 -0.59 -13.69 -6.73
CA GLN A 65 0.24 -14.89 -6.91
C GLN A 65 0.45 -15.21 -8.40
N LYS A 66 -0.60 -15.10 -9.23
CA LYS A 66 -0.51 -15.27 -10.69
C LYS A 66 0.46 -14.27 -11.30
N ALA A 67 0.43 -13.01 -10.88
CA ALA A 67 1.40 -12.01 -11.31
C ALA A 67 2.82 -12.35 -10.83
N GLY A 68 2.98 -12.78 -9.59
CA GLY A 68 4.26 -13.19 -9.02
C GLY A 68 4.92 -14.36 -9.77
N VAL A 69 4.16 -15.40 -10.15
CA VAL A 69 4.71 -16.52 -10.94
C VAL A 69 5.06 -16.13 -12.37
N ARG A 70 4.49 -15.03 -12.88
CA ARG A 70 4.89 -14.41 -14.16
C ARG A 70 6.14 -13.53 -14.03
N GLY A 71 6.69 -13.36 -12.83
CA GLY A 71 7.86 -12.52 -12.57
C GLY A 71 7.54 -11.02 -12.56
N LEU A 72 6.28 -10.66 -12.29
CA LEU A 72 5.87 -9.27 -12.18
C LEU A 72 6.04 -8.76 -10.74
N THR A 73 6.49 -7.52 -10.60
CA THR A 73 6.55 -6.81 -9.33
C THR A 73 5.33 -5.92 -9.20
N ILE A 74 4.55 -6.09 -8.13
CA ILE A 74 3.40 -5.24 -7.82
C ILE A 74 3.71 -4.44 -6.56
N VAL A 75 3.68 -3.12 -6.67
CA VAL A 75 3.87 -2.19 -5.56
C VAL A 75 2.58 -1.45 -5.24
N PHE A 76 2.27 -1.32 -3.95
CA PHE A 76 1.06 -0.67 -3.43
C PHE A 76 1.40 0.44 -2.45
N ALA A 77 0.60 1.51 -2.46
CA ALA A 77 0.55 2.48 -1.37
C ALA A 77 0.14 1.78 -0.07
N SER A 78 0.76 2.16 1.04
CA SER A 78 0.38 1.62 2.34
C SER A 78 -0.88 2.26 2.94
N GLY A 79 -1.31 3.41 2.43
CA GLY A 79 -2.43 4.20 2.95
C GLY A 79 -1.95 5.52 3.55
N ASP A 80 -2.89 6.45 3.78
CA ASP A 80 -2.61 7.83 4.21
C ASP A 80 -3.22 8.15 5.60
N ASP A 81 -3.71 7.13 6.32
CA ASP A 81 -4.37 7.25 7.62
C ASP A 81 -3.57 6.63 8.79
N GLY A 82 -2.25 6.49 8.62
CA GLY A 82 -1.37 5.91 9.65
C GLY A 82 -1.72 4.45 9.98
N ALA A 83 -1.96 4.14 11.25
CA ALA A 83 -2.44 2.82 11.64
C ALA A 83 -3.93 2.58 11.37
N GLY A 84 -4.66 3.59 10.88
CA GLY A 84 -6.10 3.60 10.82
C GLY A 84 -6.74 3.63 12.21
N CYS A 85 -8.04 3.91 12.25
CA CYS A 85 -8.80 3.93 13.50
C CYS A 85 -10.25 3.51 13.26
N HIS A 86 -10.56 2.30 13.70
CA HIS A 86 -11.93 1.82 13.71
C HIS A 86 -12.55 2.00 15.09
N ARG A 87 -13.68 2.69 15.16
CA ARG A 87 -14.51 2.84 16.36
C ARG A 87 -15.70 1.89 16.31
N PHE A 88 -15.83 1.03 17.31
CA PHE A 88 -16.98 0.15 17.49
C PHE A 88 -18.14 0.88 18.20
N GLU A 89 -19.34 0.30 18.15
CA GLU A 89 -20.54 0.85 18.81
C GLU A 89 -20.40 0.95 20.33
N ASP A 90 -19.59 0.09 20.94
CA ASP A 90 -19.28 0.09 22.37
C ASP A 90 -18.18 1.09 22.78
N GLU A 91 -17.82 2.00 21.87
CA GLU A 91 -16.74 2.98 22.03
C GLU A 91 -15.34 2.39 22.23
N SER A 92 -15.16 1.10 21.94
CA SER A 92 -13.82 0.52 21.80
C SER A 92 -13.21 0.90 20.45
N TYR A 93 -11.87 0.86 20.38
CA TYR A 93 -11.10 1.23 19.19
C TYR A 93 -10.13 0.10 18.82
N THR A 94 -9.86 -0.05 17.52
CA THR A 94 -8.79 -0.90 16.97
C THR A 94 -8.12 -0.20 15.79
N PHE A 95 -6.88 -0.59 15.48
CA PHE A 95 -6.25 -0.20 14.23
C PHE A 95 -6.94 -0.86 13.04
N GLU A 96 -6.93 -0.17 11.91
CA GLU A 96 -7.68 -0.53 10.71
C GLU A 96 -6.69 -0.64 9.54
N PRO A 97 -6.17 -1.85 9.27
CA PRO A 97 -5.27 -2.07 8.15
C PRO A 97 -6.01 -1.98 6.81
N ASP A 98 -5.30 -1.56 5.75
CA ASP A 98 -5.81 -1.45 4.39
C ASP A 98 -5.45 -2.67 3.53
N PHE A 99 -6.32 -3.01 2.60
CA PHE A 99 -6.11 -4.01 1.56
C PHE A 99 -6.26 -3.32 0.20
N PRO A 100 -5.36 -3.53 -0.79
CA PRO A 100 -4.40 -4.65 -0.88
C PRO A 100 -3.07 -4.52 -0.13
N ALA A 101 -2.79 -3.40 0.53
CA ALA A 101 -1.54 -3.16 1.27
C ALA A 101 -1.18 -4.29 2.26
N SER A 102 -2.17 -4.88 2.92
CA SER A 102 -2.01 -5.99 3.86
C SER A 102 -1.76 -7.36 3.20
N SER A 103 -1.83 -7.46 1.87
CA SER A 103 -1.54 -8.71 1.16
C SER A 103 -0.08 -9.14 1.35
N PRO A 104 0.20 -10.44 1.58
CA PRO A 104 1.57 -10.95 1.69
C PRO A 104 2.25 -11.15 0.32
N TYR A 105 1.58 -10.82 -0.79
CA TYR A 105 2.04 -11.06 -2.16
C TYR A 105 2.34 -9.79 -2.95
N VAL A 106 2.31 -8.63 -2.30
CA VAL A 106 2.66 -7.33 -2.88
C VAL A 106 3.80 -6.71 -2.09
N THR A 107 4.47 -5.72 -2.67
CA THR A 107 5.42 -4.86 -1.95
C THR A 107 4.70 -3.56 -1.58
N THR A 108 4.46 -3.38 -0.29
CA THR A 108 3.74 -2.21 0.24
C THR A 108 4.73 -1.11 0.61
N VAL A 109 4.47 0.10 0.15
CA VAL A 109 5.35 1.26 0.26
C VAL A 109 4.74 2.29 1.19
N GLY A 110 5.40 2.52 2.32
CA GLY A 110 5.08 3.60 3.27
C GLY A 110 5.71 4.94 2.91
N GLY A 111 5.40 5.94 3.73
CA GLY A 111 5.79 7.32 3.54
C GLY A 111 6.84 7.84 4.52
N THR A 112 7.84 8.53 4.00
CA THR A 112 8.79 9.34 4.77
C THR A 112 8.67 10.82 4.43
N THR A 113 9.17 11.69 5.30
CA THR A 113 9.34 13.12 5.05
C THR A 113 10.70 13.57 5.60
N PHE A 114 11.22 14.67 5.09
CA PHE A 114 12.46 15.25 5.64
C PHE A 114 12.20 15.87 7.02
N THR A 115 13.22 15.85 7.87
CA THR A 115 13.16 16.54 9.17
C THR A 115 13.15 18.05 8.97
N ASP A 116 13.92 18.55 8.00
CA ASP A 116 13.85 19.93 7.50
C ASP A 116 14.14 19.94 6.00
N VAL A 117 13.13 20.32 5.20
CA VAL A 117 13.15 20.25 3.74
C VAL A 117 14.28 21.05 3.05
N PHE A 118 14.92 22.00 3.75
CA PHE A 118 15.96 22.86 3.15
C PHE A 118 17.33 22.71 3.80
N THR A 119 17.42 22.13 5.00
CA THR A 119 18.64 22.13 5.80
C THR A 119 19.03 20.77 6.35
N ASP A 120 18.12 19.79 6.36
CA ASP A 120 18.38 18.43 6.85
C ASP A 120 17.79 17.35 5.93
N THR A 121 18.68 16.56 5.31
CA THR A 121 18.29 15.45 4.44
C THR A 121 17.96 14.16 5.20
N ASN A 122 17.93 14.18 6.55
CA ASN A 122 17.49 13.04 7.33
C ASN A 122 15.98 12.82 7.17
N GLU A 123 15.61 11.59 6.81
CA GLU A 123 14.21 11.17 6.71
C GLU A 123 13.67 10.69 8.05
N LYS A 124 12.41 11.03 8.32
CA LYS A 124 11.57 10.47 9.38
C LYS A 124 10.30 9.86 8.78
N GLY A 125 9.63 8.98 9.52
CA GLY A 125 8.31 8.50 9.12
C GLY A 125 7.34 9.67 8.98
N ASN A 126 6.57 9.69 7.89
CA ASN A 126 5.49 10.65 7.73
C ASN A 126 4.29 10.18 8.57
N ASP A 127 3.63 11.10 9.29
CA ASP A 127 2.53 10.79 10.20
C ASP A 127 1.32 10.16 9.48
N ILE A 128 1.16 10.43 8.19
CA ILE A 128 0.12 9.83 7.35
C ILE A 128 0.46 8.40 6.90
N SER A 129 1.73 7.99 6.98
CA SER A 129 2.19 6.72 6.39
C SER A 129 1.42 5.52 6.94
N GLY A 130 0.65 4.89 6.07
CA GLY A 130 -0.08 3.67 6.36
C GLY A 130 0.83 2.57 6.88
N GLY A 131 0.42 1.85 7.91
CA GLY A 131 1.20 0.76 8.47
C GLY A 131 0.50 0.05 9.61
N GLY A 132 0.76 -1.24 9.77
CA GLY A 132 0.10 -2.02 10.81
C GLY A 132 0.19 -3.51 10.58
N PHE A 133 -0.77 -4.23 11.15
CA PHE A 133 -0.88 -5.67 11.05
C PHE A 133 -2.24 -6.04 10.47
N SER A 134 -2.26 -6.89 9.45
CA SER A 134 -3.47 -7.48 8.90
C SER A 134 -4.29 -8.17 10.00
N ASN A 135 -5.61 -8.11 9.91
CA ASN A 135 -6.53 -8.91 10.71
C ASN A 135 -6.86 -10.26 10.05
N VAL A 136 -6.52 -10.43 8.76
CA VAL A 136 -6.91 -11.59 7.94
C VAL A 136 -5.75 -12.52 7.62
N PHE A 137 -4.60 -11.98 7.21
CA PHE A 137 -3.51 -12.76 6.64
C PHE A 137 -2.43 -13.09 7.67
N PRO A 138 -2.09 -14.38 7.87
CA PRO A 138 -1.03 -14.75 8.81
C PRO A 138 0.34 -14.25 8.33
N SER A 139 1.25 -14.01 9.28
CA SER A 139 2.58 -13.50 8.96
C SER A 139 3.35 -14.47 8.05
N PRO A 140 3.73 -14.05 6.82
CA PRO A 140 4.52 -14.88 5.90
C PRO A 140 5.91 -15.18 6.46
N LYS A 141 6.49 -16.32 6.06
CA LYS A 141 7.78 -16.79 6.58
C LYS A 141 8.91 -15.77 6.40
N TYR A 142 8.91 -15.02 5.29
CA TYR A 142 9.98 -14.10 4.94
C TYR A 142 10.14 -12.91 5.90
N GLN A 143 9.07 -12.51 6.61
CA GLN A 143 9.12 -11.34 7.50
C GLN A 143 9.19 -11.70 8.99
N LYS A 144 9.09 -12.98 9.35
CA LYS A 144 8.97 -13.41 10.76
C LYS A 144 10.10 -12.90 11.64
N GLU A 145 11.33 -12.90 11.13
CA GLU A 145 12.50 -12.41 11.86
C GLU A 145 12.43 -10.89 12.11
N ALA A 146 12.12 -10.12 11.07
CA ALA A 146 11.98 -8.67 11.16
C ALA A 146 10.86 -8.26 12.13
N VAL A 147 9.68 -8.89 12.01
CA VAL A 147 8.54 -8.63 12.90
C VAL A 147 8.85 -9.02 14.35
N ALA A 148 9.49 -10.16 14.57
CA ALA A 148 9.88 -10.58 15.92
C ALA A 148 10.91 -9.63 16.55
N SER A 149 11.81 -9.03 15.75
CA SER A 149 12.73 -8.00 16.21
C SER A 149 11.99 -6.71 16.55
N TYR A 150 11.10 -6.24 15.69
CA TYR A 150 10.27 -5.05 15.91
C TYR A 150 9.47 -5.15 17.22
N LEU A 151 8.73 -6.24 17.41
CA LEU A 151 7.89 -6.45 18.60
C LEU A 151 8.68 -6.51 19.93
N LYS A 152 10.00 -6.68 19.89
CA LYS A 152 10.87 -6.70 21.08
C LYS A 152 11.54 -5.36 21.38
N ASN A 153 11.75 -4.53 20.36
CA ASN A 153 12.68 -3.41 20.43
C ASN A 153 12.00 -2.02 20.46
N VAL A 154 10.67 -1.95 20.35
CA VAL A 154 9.93 -0.69 20.31
C VAL A 154 8.91 -0.59 21.43
N THR A 155 8.49 0.64 21.75
CA THR A 155 7.30 0.88 22.57
C THR A 155 6.06 0.55 21.75
N LEU A 156 5.38 -0.53 22.10
CA LEU A 156 4.19 -0.98 21.39
C LEU A 156 2.92 -0.30 21.93
N PRO A 157 1.93 -0.03 21.06
CA PRO A 157 0.56 0.22 21.48
C PRO A 157 -0.01 -0.95 22.28
N ASP A 158 -1.14 -0.72 22.96
CA ASP A 158 -1.88 -1.79 23.64
C ASP A 158 -2.22 -2.92 22.64
N ALA A 159 -1.98 -4.17 23.06
CA ALA A 159 -2.17 -5.36 22.22
C ALA A 159 -3.61 -5.55 21.73
N LYS A 160 -4.59 -4.88 22.37
CA LYS A 160 -5.99 -4.88 21.89
C LYS A 160 -6.17 -4.18 20.54
N TYR A 161 -5.25 -3.30 20.15
CA TYR A 161 -5.39 -2.48 18.93
C TYR A 161 -4.91 -3.19 17.66
N PHE A 162 -4.15 -4.29 17.73
CA PHE A 162 -3.57 -4.93 16.56
C PHE A 162 -3.29 -6.42 16.74
N ASN A 163 -3.16 -7.16 15.64
CA ASN A 163 -2.82 -8.57 15.66
C ASN A 163 -1.33 -8.84 15.36
N PRO A 164 -0.45 -9.03 16.38
CA PRO A 164 0.99 -9.19 16.18
C PRO A 164 1.40 -10.46 15.42
N THR A 165 0.49 -11.41 15.20
CA THR A 165 0.79 -12.70 14.56
C THR A 165 0.61 -12.69 13.05
N ASN A 166 0.01 -11.63 12.52
CA ASN A 166 -0.40 -11.51 11.13
C ASN A 166 0.58 -10.70 10.29
N ARG A 167 0.27 -10.53 8.99
CA ARG A 167 1.09 -9.78 8.04
C ARG A 167 1.27 -8.34 8.52
N ALA A 168 2.49 -7.96 8.91
CA ALA A 168 2.87 -6.58 9.20
C ALA A 168 3.31 -5.84 7.92
N TYR A 169 2.96 -4.57 7.75
CA TYR A 169 3.35 -3.70 6.62
C TYR A 169 3.60 -2.26 7.11
N PRO A 170 4.28 -1.38 6.35
CA PRO A 170 4.80 -1.55 4.98
C PRO A 170 6.07 -2.41 4.90
N ASP A 171 6.47 -2.79 3.68
CA ASP A 171 7.69 -3.56 3.40
C ASP A 171 8.91 -2.65 3.16
N ILE A 172 8.69 -1.49 2.55
CA ILE A 172 9.66 -0.43 2.30
C ILE A 172 9.01 0.94 2.51
N SER A 173 9.79 2.02 2.46
CA SER A 173 9.25 3.39 2.53
C SER A 173 10.01 4.31 1.60
N ALA A 174 9.34 5.38 1.15
CA ALA A 174 9.92 6.44 0.33
C ALA A 174 9.24 7.77 0.64
N MET A 175 9.80 8.87 0.16
CA MET A 175 9.26 10.20 0.40
C MET A 175 7.79 10.30 -0.05
N SER A 176 6.94 10.84 0.82
CA SER A 176 5.49 10.94 0.62
C SER A 176 4.95 12.36 0.82
N ASP A 177 5.83 13.35 0.85
CA ASP A 177 5.51 14.72 1.24
C ASP A 177 6.12 15.73 0.26
N ASP A 178 5.43 16.86 0.10
CA ASP A 178 5.89 18.01 -0.70
C ASP A 178 6.29 17.75 -2.17
N PHE A 179 5.55 16.90 -2.87
CA PHE A 179 5.76 16.68 -4.31
C PHE A 179 5.06 17.72 -5.16
N TRP A 180 5.76 18.23 -6.18
CA TRP A 180 5.18 19.14 -7.16
C TRP A 180 4.68 18.36 -8.39
N ILE A 181 3.41 18.55 -8.73
CA ILE A 181 2.78 17.96 -9.92
C ILE A 181 2.12 19.03 -10.79
N ILE A 182 1.82 18.70 -12.04
CA ILE A 182 1.11 19.58 -12.97
C ILE A 182 -0.19 18.92 -13.41
N ILE A 183 -1.31 19.34 -12.82
CA ILE A 183 -2.64 18.91 -13.24
C ILE A 183 -3.33 20.06 -13.97
N ASN A 184 -3.90 19.79 -15.14
CA ASN A 184 -4.60 20.81 -15.95
C ASN A 184 -3.78 22.09 -16.19
N ARG A 185 -2.45 21.93 -16.37
CA ARG A 185 -1.47 23.03 -16.55
C ARG A 185 -1.23 23.91 -15.32
N LEU A 186 -1.71 23.51 -14.14
CA LEU A 186 -1.47 24.21 -12.89
C LEU A 186 -0.47 23.43 -12.04
N LEU A 187 0.51 24.15 -11.51
CA LEU A 187 1.47 23.62 -10.55
C LEU A 187 0.77 23.44 -9.20
N MET A 188 0.81 22.22 -8.67
CA MET A 188 0.20 21.86 -7.40
C MET A 188 1.22 21.12 -6.52
N ASN A 189 1.07 21.28 -5.22
CA ASN A 189 1.78 20.49 -4.22
C ASN A 189 0.85 19.35 -3.74
N VAL A 190 1.40 18.15 -3.61
CA VAL A 190 0.69 16.95 -3.18
C VAL A 190 1.54 16.14 -2.20
N ALA A 191 0.85 15.48 -1.27
CA ALA A 191 1.40 14.52 -0.31
C ALA A 191 0.55 13.25 -0.34
N GLY A 192 1.07 12.16 0.23
CA GLY A 192 0.44 10.85 0.30
C GLY A 192 1.40 9.72 -0.08
N THR A 193 1.17 8.54 0.44
CA THR A 193 1.89 7.32 0.02
C THR A 193 1.66 7.01 -1.45
N SER A 194 0.55 7.50 -2.01
CA SER A 194 0.25 7.52 -3.45
C SER A 194 1.39 8.10 -4.31
N VAL A 195 2.18 9.06 -3.80
CA VAL A 195 3.29 9.67 -4.56
C VAL A 195 4.64 8.97 -4.35
N CYS A 196 4.78 8.09 -3.36
CA CYS A 196 6.03 7.38 -3.07
C CYS A 196 6.57 6.53 -4.23
N PHE A 197 5.67 6.06 -5.11
CA PHE A 197 5.99 5.11 -6.17
C PHE A 197 5.27 5.41 -7.49
N SER A 198 4.50 6.51 -7.55
CA SER A 198 3.82 6.94 -8.77
C SER A 198 4.84 7.37 -9.83
N PHE A 199 4.76 6.72 -11.00
CA PHE A 199 5.49 7.13 -12.19
C PHE A 199 4.63 8.01 -13.12
N GLN A 200 3.66 8.76 -12.61
CA GLN A 200 2.79 9.60 -13.45
C GLN A 200 3.17 11.08 -13.35
N ASN A 201 2.95 11.81 -14.46
CA ASN A 201 2.93 13.27 -14.52
C ASN A 201 1.48 13.71 -14.62
#